data_AF-N9N1J7-F1
#
_entry.id   AF-N9N1J7-F1
#
_cell.length_a   1.000
_cell.length_b   1.000
_cell.length_c   1.000
_cell.angle_alpha   90.00
_cell.angle_beta   90.00
_cell.angle_gamma   90.00
#
_symmetry.space_group_name_H-M   'P 1'
#
loop_
_entity.id
_entity.type
_entity.pdbx_description
1 polymer ?
#
loop_
_entity_poly.entity_id
_entity_poly.type
_entity_poly.pdbx_seq_one_letter_code
_entity_poly.pdbx_strand_id
1 'polypeptide(L)'
;MPKIELLTDLCSGPVGSIIDVQDYEFNVLERLGVAKLADSTNSSKQVEHQIVFEPIDLKGLLLNLNGTPVVDDFGALVPELAVQSVQKAASKGGKNTKKGE
;
A
#
# COMPACT_ATOMS: atom_id res chain seq x y z
N MET A 1 -24.52 7.24 -15.27
CA MET A 1 -24.87 6.26 -14.23
C MET A 1 -25.30 5.00 -14.96
N PRO A 2 -24.50 3.92 -14.86
CA PRO A 2 -24.79 2.65 -15.51
C PRO A 2 -25.97 1.94 -14.86
N LYS A 3 -26.86 1.41 -15.71
CA LYS A 3 -27.90 0.48 -15.28
C LYS A 3 -27.34 -0.93 -15.26
N ILE A 4 -27.52 -1.60 -14.14
CA ILE A 4 -26.99 -2.95 -13.91
C ILE A 4 -28.12 -3.89 -13.54
N GLU A 5 -28.00 -5.16 -13.92
CA GLU A 5 -28.88 -6.25 -13.51
C GLU A 5 -28.16 -7.09 -12.46
N LEU A 6 -28.82 -7.30 -11.32
CA LEU A 6 -28.28 -8.11 -10.23
C LEU A 6 -28.36 -9.60 -10.55
N LEU A 7 -27.27 -10.33 -10.37
CA LEU A 7 -27.19 -11.78 -10.59
C LEU A 7 -27.43 -12.58 -9.30
N THR A 8 -27.39 -11.91 -8.14
CA THR A 8 -27.61 -12.49 -6.82
C THR A 8 -28.45 -11.55 -5.95
N ASP A 9 -29.12 -12.08 -4.94
CA ASP A 9 -29.82 -11.27 -3.95
C ASP A 9 -28.82 -10.42 -3.16
N LEU A 10 -29.02 -9.11 -3.16
CA LEU A 10 -28.22 -8.14 -2.41
C LEU A 10 -29.12 -7.26 -1.54
N CYS A 11 -28.53 -6.55 -0.60
CA CYS A 11 -29.26 -5.55 0.21
C CYS A 11 -29.91 -4.46 -0.67
N SER A 12 -29.38 -4.24 -1.87
CA SER A 12 -29.91 -3.29 -2.84
C SER A 12 -31.14 -3.81 -3.59
N GLY A 13 -31.40 -5.12 -3.57
CA GLY A 13 -32.55 -5.74 -4.24
C GLY A 13 -32.36 -7.23 -4.53
N PRO A 14 -33.45 -7.95 -4.87
CA PRO A 14 -33.38 -9.36 -5.26
C PRO A 14 -32.72 -9.55 -6.63
N VAL A 15 -32.31 -10.79 -6.93
CA VAL A 15 -31.79 -11.22 -8.22
C VAL A 15 -32.72 -10.83 -9.38
N GLY A 16 -32.14 -10.37 -10.48
CA GLY A 16 -32.84 -9.86 -11.66
C GLY A 16 -33.31 -8.41 -11.55
N SER A 17 -33.12 -7.74 -10.42
CA SER A 17 -33.45 -6.32 -10.28
C SER A 17 -32.53 -5.46 -11.13
N ILE A 18 -33.10 -4.44 -11.78
CA ILE A 18 -32.35 -3.43 -12.53
C ILE A 18 -32.24 -2.18 -11.68
N ILE A 19 -31.01 -1.82 -11.31
CA ILE A 19 -30.71 -0.65 -10.48
C ILE A 19 -29.73 0.28 -11.20
N ASP A 20 -29.85 1.58 -10.95
CA ASP A 20 -28.92 2.58 -11.44
C ASP A 20 -27.86 2.83 -10.36
N VAL A 21 -26.60 2.69 -10.73
CA VAL A 21 -25.46 2.78 -9.79
C VAL A 21 -24.39 3.72 -10.33
N GLN A 22 -23.44 4.09 -9.47
CA GLN A 22 -22.26 4.84 -9.91
C GLN A 22 -21.24 3.92 -10.59
N ASP A 23 -20.36 4.50 -11.41
CA ASP A 23 -19.34 3.74 -12.15
C ASP A 23 -18.41 2.94 -11.21
N TYR A 24 -18.06 3.51 -10.05
CA TYR A 24 -17.22 2.82 -9.07
C TYR A 24 -17.93 1.64 -8.41
N GLU A 25 -19.24 1.73 -8.19
CA GLU A 25 -20.04 0.64 -7.62
C GLU A 25 -20.17 -0.49 -8.65
N PHE A 26 -20.46 -0.15 -9.91
CA PHE A 26 -20.48 -1.13 -10.99
C PHE A 26 -19.16 -1.88 -11.11
N ASN A 27 -18.02 -1.18 -11.09
CA ASN A 27 -16.70 -1.83 -11.16
C ASN A 27 -16.49 -2.85 -10.02
N VAL A 28 -16.98 -2.56 -8.81
CA VAL A 28 -16.89 -3.49 -7.69
C VAL A 28 -17.83 -4.68 -7.89
N LEU A 29 -19.08 -4.43 -8.26
CA LEU A 29 -20.11 -5.46 -8.44
C LEU A 29 -19.82 -6.40 -9.63
N GLU A 30 -19.26 -5.87 -10.71
CA GLU A 30 -18.79 -6.64 -11.87
C GLU A 30 -17.61 -7.53 -11.50
N ARG A 31 -16.61 -7.01 -10.77
CA ARG A 31 -15.45 -7.79 -10.30
C ARG A 31 -15.81 -8.90 -9.33
N LEU A 32 -16.85 -8.68 -8.52
CA LEU A 32 -17.41 -9.68 -7.62
C LEU A 32 -18.29 -10.71 -8.35
N GLY A 33 -18.63 -10.46 -9.63
CA GLY A 33 -19.49 -11.35 -10.42
C GLY A 33 -20.95 -11.37 -9.98
N VAL A 34 -21.39 -10.35 -9.22
CA VAL A 34 -22.74 -10.28 -8.64
C VAL A 34 -23.70 -9.39 -9.43
N ALA A 35 -23.19 -8.65 -10.42
CA ALA A 35 -24.01 -7.85 -11.32
C ALA A 35 -23.40 -7.79 -12.73
N LYS A 36 -24.26 -7.55 -13.72
CA LYS A 36 -23.88 -7.32 -15.12
C LYS A 36 -24.48 -6.00 -15.61
N LEU A 37 -23.89 -5.39 -16.63
CA LEU A 37 -24.48 -4.23 -17.27
C LEU A 37 -25.80 -4.63 -17.94
N ALA A 38 -26.87 -3.87 -17.70
CA ALA A 38 -28.15 -4.10 -18.34
C ALA A 38 -28.04 -3.61 -19.80
N ASP A 39 -28.11 -4.54 -20.76
CA ASP A 39 -27.85 -4.25 -22.17
C ASP A 39 -28.73 -3.13 -22.74
N SER A 40 -28.08 -2.05 -23.19
CA SER A 40 -28.50 -1.34 -24.39
C SER A 40 -27.27 -1.20 -25.29
N THR A 41 -27.03 -2.24 -26.09
CA THR A 41 -26.16 -2.25 -27.27
C THR A 41 -24.85 -1.46 -27.10
N ASN A 42 -23.77 -2.09 -26.64
CA ASN A 42 -22.43 -2.02 -27.24
C ASN A 42 -21.36 -2.61 -26.30
N SER A 43 -20.63 -3.56 -26.87
CA SER A 43 -19.47 -4.29 -26.36
C SER A 43 -18.49 -3.44 -25.54
N SER A 44 -18.49 -3.62 -24.21
CA SER A 44 -17.36 -3.23 -23.37
C SER A 44 -16.21 -4.23 -23.58
N LYS A 45 -15.07 -3.74 -24.03
CA LYS A 45 -13.84 -4.52 -24.11
C LYS A 45 -13.39 -4.87 -22.69
N GLN A 46 -13.60 -6.11 -22.26
CA GLN A 46 -12.95 -6.65 -21.08
C GLN A 46 -11.43 -6.59 -21.28
N VAL A 47 -10.76 -5.70 -20.55
CA VAL A 47 -9.31 -5.78 -20.37
C VAL A 47 -9.10 -6.64 -19.13
N GLU A 48 -8.91 -7.93 -19.33
CA GLU A 48 -8.51 -8.85 -18.27
C GLU A 48 -7.12 -8.44 -17.75
N HIS A 49 -7.08 -7.73 -16.63
CA HIS A 49 -5.84 -7.57 -15.88
C HIS A 49 -5.62 -8.84 -15.05
N GLN A 50 -4.85 -9.77 -15.62
CA GLN A 50 -4.44 -10.99 -14.95
C GLN A 50 -3.45 -10.63 -13.82
N ILE A 51 -3.92 -10.64 -12.56
CA ILE A 51 -3.05 -10.44 -11.40
C ILE A 51 -2.30 -11.76 -11.16
N VAL A 52 -1.03 -11.79 -11.54
CA VAL A 52 -0.13 -12.92 -11.28
C VAL A 52 0.40 -12.77 -9.85
N PHE A 53 -0.03 -13.67 -8.95
CA PHE A 53 0.53 -13.79 -7.61
C PHE A 53 1.84 -14.58 -7.67
N GLU A 54 2.92 -13.93 -8.05
CA GLU A 54 4.25 -14.52 -7.87
C GLU A 54 4.67 -14.40 -6.40
N PRO A 55 5.19 -15.48 -5.79
CA PRO A 55 5.74 -15.41 -4.43
C PRO A 55 6.96 -14.48 -4.43
N ILE A 56 6.77 -13.27 -3.90
CA ILE A 56 7.85 -12.30 -3.72
C ILE A 56 8.72 -12.81 -2.56
N ASP A 57 10.02 -13.00 -2.79
CA ASP A 57 10.97 -13.26 -1.71
C ASP A 57 11.07 -11.98 -0.86
N LEU A 58 10.41 -11.98 0.31
CA LEU A 58 10.32 -10.83 1.22
C LEU A 58 11.65 -10.49 1.90
N LYS A 59 12.73 -11.24 1.62
CA LYS A 59 14.07 -10.98 2.15
C LYS A 59 14.55 -9.60 1.71
N GLY A 60 14.60 -8.68 2.66
CA GLY A 60 15.18 -7.36 2.46
C GLY A 60 14.19 -6.25 2.07
N LEU A 61 12.90 -6.55 1.92
CA LEU A 61 11.92 -5.56 1.48
C LEU A 61 11.68 -4.46 2.53
N LEU A 62 11.81 -4.81 3.80
CA LEU A 62 11.60 -3.90 4.95
C LEU A 62 12.92 -3.63 5.68
N LEU A 63 13.99 -3.38 4.93
CA LEU A 63 15.26 -2.93 5.49
C LEU A 63 15.52 -1.47 5.13
N ASN A 64 16.07 -0.73 6.09
CA ASN A 64 16.66 0.59 5.86
C ASN A 64 17.89 0.46 4.94
N LEU A 65 18.39 1.58 4.40
CA LEU A 65 19.61 1.61 3.57
C LEU A 65 20.85 1.07 4.28
N ASN A 66 20.84 1.04 5.61
CA ASN A 66 21.89 0.49 6.46
C ASN A 66 21.72 -1.03 6.74
N GLY A 67 20.72 -1.69 6.16
CA GLY A 67 20.42 -3.11 6.36
C GLY A 67 19.70 -3.45 7.67
N THR A 68 19.33 -2.46 8.48
CA THR A 68 18.54 -2.68 9.70
C THR A 68 17.05 -2.83 9.37
N PRO A 69 16.30 -3.67 10.11
CA PRO A 69 14.87 -3.79 9.90
C PRO A 69 14.15 -2.46 10.18
N VAL A 70 13.30 -2.05 9.24
CA VAL A 70 12.40 -0.89 9.38
C VAL A 70 11.32 -1.17 10.43
N VAL A 71 10.95 -2.44 10.56
CA VAL A 71 9.84 -2.93 11.36
C VAL A 71 10.35 -4.02 12.29
N ASP A 72 9.92 -4.02 13.55
CA ASP A 72 10.23 -5.10 14.48
C ASP A 72 9.41 -6.38 14.20
N ASP A 73 9.69 -7.45 14.95
CA ASP A 73 9.02 -8.76 14.80
C ASP A 73 7.50 -8.71 15.05
N PHE A 74 6.99 -7.60 15.59
CA PHE A 74 5.58 -7.39 15.93
C PHE A 74 4.88 -6.39 15.00
N GLY A 75 5.58 -5.86 13.99
CA GLY A 75 4.99 -4.94 13.02
C GLY A 75 5.08 -3.46 13.40
N ALA A 76 5.78 -3.11 14.48
CA ALA A 76 5.97 -1.71 14.87
C ALA A 76 7.18 -1.09 14.16
N LEU A 77 7.06 0.18 13.77
CA LEU A 77 8.16 0.93 13.16
C LEU A 77 9.28 1.11 14.19
N VAL A 78 10.49 0.65 13.84
CA VAL A 78 11.67 0.86 14.66
C VAL A 78 12.00 2.36 14.60
N PRO A 79 12.01 3.08 15.75
CA PRO A 79 12.39 4.48 15.75
C PRO A 79 13.78 4.64 15.11
N GLU A 80 13.92 5.55 14.14
CA GLU A 80 15.23 5.91 13.60
C GLU A 80 16.09 6.46 14.74
N LEU A 81 16.87 5.59 15.37
CA LEU A 81 18.04 5.99 16.10
C LEU A 81 18.99 6.51 15.02
N ALA A 82 18.84 7.80 14.70
CA ALA A 82 19.77 8.55 13.89
C ALA A 82 21.16 8.13 14.36
N VAL A 83 21.87 7.41 13.49
CA VAL A 83 23.26 7.08 13.73
C VAL A 83 23.95 8.42 13.80
N GLN A 84 24.08 8.96 15.02
CA GLN A 84 25.01 10.02 15.31
C GLN A 84 26.33 9.42 14.87
N SER A 85 26.80 9.83 13.70
CA SER A 85 28.17 9.63 13.30
C SER A 85 28.97 10.13 14.49
N VAL A 86 29.59 9.22 15.23
CA VAL A 86 30.50 9.58 16.32
C VAL A 86 31.69 10.23 15.62
N GLN A 87 31.54 11.52 15.31
CA GLN A 87 32.65 12.38 15.02
C GLN A 87 33.44 12.41 16.32
N LYS A 88 34.47 11.57 16.36
CA LYS A 88 35.45 11.49 17.43
C LYS A 88 35.88 12.93 17.74
N ALA A 89 35.39 13.46 18.86
CA ALA A 89 35.66 14.82 19.26
C ALA A 89 37.17 14.98 19.41
N ALA A 90 37.77 15.87 18.62
CA ALA A 90 39.15 16.28 18.80
C ALA A 90 39.29 16.87 20.21
N SER A 91 40.21 16.31 21.01
CA SER A 91 40.49 16.77 22.37
C SER A 91 41.03 18.21 22.33
N LYS A 92 40.20 19.19 22.70
CA LYS A 92 40.68 20.51 23.14
C LYS A 92 41.12 20.41 24.60
N GLY A 93 42.36 19.99 24.84
CA GLY A 93 43.15 20.44 26.00
C GLY A 93 43.93 21.66 25.55
N GLY A 94 43.89 22.82 26.20
CA GLY A 94 43.95 23.02 27.65
C GLY A 94 45.26 23.74 27.94
N LYS A 95 45.18 25.08 27.92
CA LYS A 95 46.16 26.12 28.28
C LYS A 95 47.24 25.67 29.27
N ASN A 96 48.53 25.83 28.93
CA ASN A 96 49.62 25.75 29.91
C ASN A 96 50.38 27.08 29.99
N THR A 97 50.25 27.73 31.14
CA THR A 97 51.06 28.85 31.61
C THR A 97 52.45 28.37 32.00
N LYS A 98 53.52 29.01 31.51
CA LYS A 98 54.83 28.99 32.20
C LYS A 98 55.33 30.40 32.38
N LYS A 99 55.72 30.69 33.63
CA LYS A 99 56.27 31.92 34.18
C LYS A 99 57.68 31.57 34.68
N GLY A 100 58.67 32.42 34.36
CA GLY A 100 60.02 32.45 34.96
C GLY A 100 61.07 31.58 34.26
N GLU A 101 62.10 32.20 33.68
CA GLU A 101 63.37 32.52 34.36
C GLU A 101 63.99 33.77 33.71
#